data_AF-A0AAE2JBY7-F1
#
_entry.id   AF-A0AAE2JBY7-F1
#
_cell.length_a   1.000
_cell.length_b   1.000
_cell.length_c   1.000
_cell.angle_alpha   90.00
_cell.angle_beta   90.00
_cell.angle_gamma   90.00
#
_symmetry.space_group_name_H-M   'P 1'
#
loop_
_entity.id
_entity.type
_entity.pdbx_description
1 polymer ?
#
loop_
_entity_poly.entity_id
_entity_poly.type
_entity_poly.pdbx_seq_one_letter_code
_entity_poly.pdbx_strand_id
1 'polypeptide(L)'
;MAKTASERKKAQRARQAEAGNRKLELQLDTQEIEMLERNCASRRPGRAPYDMTEYIALLIRQDDARMRNRIKRIRASKCTKCGDALPVKSCIMSGDSQCWVTTGWKKFILTV
;
A
#
# COMPACT_ATOMS: atom_id res chain seq x y z
N MET A 1 18.02 -31.10 24.42
CA MET A 1 18.03 -31.41 22.97
C MET A 1 18.12 -30.11 22.18
N ALA A 2 18.93 -30.06 21.12
CA ALA A 2 19.06 -28.88 20.28
C ALA A 2 17.77 -28.68 19.46
N LYS A 3 17.18 -27.47 19.53
CA LYS A 3 15.95 -27.14 18.80
C LYS A 3 16.16 -27.37 17.29
N THR A 4 15.20 -28.04 16.67
CA THR A 4 15.24 -28.29 15.21
C THR A 4 15.18 -26.97 14.43
N ALA A 5 15.62 -26.97 13.17
CA ALA A 5 15.54 -25.77 12.32
C ALA A 5 14.10 -25.24 12.16
N SER A 6 13.12 -26.14 12.17
CA SER A 6 11.69 -25.80 12.13
C SER A 6 11.22 -25.10 13.41
N GLU A 7 11.60 -25.62 14.58
CA GLU A 7 11.27 -25.01 15.88
C GLU A 7 11.92 -23.62 16.05
N ARG A 8 13.15 -23.44 15.55
CA ARG A 8 13.83 -22.14 15.55
C ARG A 8 13.11 -21.12 14.66
N LYS A 9 12.70 -21.52 13.45
CA LYS A 9 11.90 -20.66 12.56
C LYS A 9 10.51 -20.36 13.14
N LYS A 10 9.87 -21.32 13.82
CA LYS A 10 8.58 -21.13 14.52
C LYS A 10 8.71 -20.13 15.68
N ALA A 11 9.75 -20.25 16.50
CA ALA A 11 10.04 -19.32 17.59
C ALA A 11 10.43 -17.92 17.08
N GLN A 12 11.10 -17.83 15.93
CA GLN A 12 11.39 -16.55 15.27
C GLN A 12 10.10 -15.88 14.76
N ARG A 13 9.21 -16.64 14.11
CA ARG A 13 7.90 -16.14 13.67
C ARG A 13 7.03 -15.72 14.85
N ALA A 14 7.06 -16.45 15.97
CA ALA A 14 6.34 -16.09 17.19
C ALA A 14 6.83 -14.76 17.76
N ARG A 15 8.16 -14.56 17.88
CA ARG A 15 8.75 -13.28 18.34
C ARG A 15 8.46 -12.12 17.39
N GLN A 16 8.49 -12.36 16.08
CA GLN A 16 8.10 -11.36 15.08
C GLN A 16 6.62 -11.01 15.20
N ALA A 17 5.73 -11.99 15.36
CA ALA A 17 4.30 -11.76 15.54
C ALA A 17 3.99 -10.99 16.83
N GLU A 18 4.69 -11.30 17.93
CA GLU A 18 4.57 -10.59 19.21
C GLU A 18 5.04 -9.13 19.10
N ALA A 19 6.07 -8.86 18.28
CA ALA A 19 6.49 -7.50 17.90
C ALA A 19 5.55 -6.83 16.88
N GLY A 20 4.43 -7.46 16.51
CA GLY A 20 3.46 -6.96 15.51
C GLY A 20 3.92 -7.13 14.06
N ASN A 21 5.09 -7.73 13.82
CA ASN A 21 5.63 -7.93 12.48
C ASN A 21 4.96 -9.14 11.83
N ARG A 22 4.35 -8.92 10.67
CA ARG A 22 3.80 -9.98 9.83
C ARG A 22 4.70 -10.18 8.63
N LYS A 23 5.16 -11.42 8.41
CA LYS A 23 5.93 -11.77 7.21
C LYS A 23 4.98 -11.84 6.02
N LEU A 24 5.30 -11.10 4.96
CA LEU A 24 4.67 -11.19 3.65
C LEU A 24 5.68 -11.81 2.69
N GLU A 25 5.27 -12.83 1.93
CA GLU A 25 6.07 -13.41 0.85
C GLU A 25 5.45 -12.96 -0.48
N LEU A 26 6.27 -12.42 -1.36
CA LEU A 26 5.86 -11.86 -2.65
C LEU A 26 6.62 -12.59 -3.76
N GLN A 27 5.89 -13.09 -4.75
CA GLN A 27 6.47 -13.59 -5.98
C GLN A 27 6.41 -12.47 -7.01
N LEU A 28 7.55 -12.16 -7.61
CA LEU A 28 7.70 -11.16 -8.66
C LEU A 28 8.25 -11.85 -9.90
N ASP A 29 7.80 -11.41 -11.07
CA ASP A 29 8.41 -11.86 -12.32
C ASP A 29 9.79 -11.20 -12.54
N THR A 30 10.53 -11.68 -13.54
CA THR A 30 11.87 -11.17 -13.86
C THR A 30 11.85 -9.67 -14.17
N GLN A 31 10.83 -9.19 -14.88
CA GLN A 31 10.71 -7.79 -15.26
C GLN A 31 10.49 -6.90 -14.02
N GLU A 32 9.64 -7.33 -13.10
CA GLU A 32 9.36 -6.65 -11.84
C GLU A 32 10.60 -6.60 -10.93
N ILE A 33 11.41 -7.66 -10.89
CA ILE A 33 12.69 -7.68 -10.17
C ILE A 33 13.68 -6.68 -10.77
N GLU A 34 13.84 -6.66 -12.10
CA GLU A 34 14.71 -5.68 -12.77
C GLU A 34 14.23 -4.23 -12.51
N MET A 35 12.92 -3.99 -12.53
CA MET A 35 12.34 -2.70 -12.16
C MET A 35 12.67 -2.33 -10.71
N LEU A 36 12.61 -3.29 -9.79
CA LEU A 36 12.91 -3.08 -8.38
C LEU A 36 14.38 -2.70 -8.18
N GLU A 37 15.31 -3.48 -8.74
CA GLU A 37 16.76 -3.25 -8.64
C GLU A 37 17.16 -1.90 -9.23
N ARG A 38 16.70 -1.59 -10.43
CA ARG A 38 16.96 -0.31 -11.09
C ARG A 38 16.48 0.86 -10.24
N ASN A 39 15.30 0.74 -9.63
CA ASN A 39 14.72 1.78 -8.80
C ASN A 39 15.47 1.95 -7.46
N CYS A 40 15.94 0.85 -6.86
CA CYS A 40 16.76 0.91 -5.64
C CYS A 40 18.03 1.75 -5.85
N ALA A 41 18.70 1.58 -6.99
CA ALA A 41 19.89 2.36 -7.35
C ALA A 41 19.54 3.80 -7.75
N SER A 42 18.54 3.97 -8.64
CA SER A 42 18.17 5.29 -9.20
C SER A 42 17.71 6.30 -8.15
N ARG A 43 17.14 5.83 -7.03
CA ARG A 43 16.67 6.71 -5.96
C ARG A 43 17.77 7.16 -4.99
N ARG A 44 18.99 6.64 -5.11
CA ARG A 44 20.16 7.01 -4.30
C ARG A 44 21.39 7.24 -5.17
N PRO A 45 21.36 8.25 -6.07
CA PRO A 45 22.52 8.54 -6.92
C PRO A 45 23.75 8.90 -6.05
N GLY A 46 24.89 8.26 -6.34
CA GLY A 46 26.15 8.47 -5.62
C GLY A 46 26.21 7.84 -4.22
N ARG A 47 25.26 6.97 -3.86
CA ARG A 47 25.27 6.21 -2.59
C ARG A 47 24.96 4.74 -2.84
N ALA A 48 25.17 3.92 -1.81
CA ALA A 48 24.71 2.53 -1.84
C ALA A 48 23.19 2.47 -2.12
N PRO A 49 22.76 1.60 -3.05
CA PRO A 49 21.33 1.36 -3.31
C PRO A 49 20.56 0.95 -2.07
N TYR A 50 19.24 1.10 -2.12
CA TYR A 50 18.36 0.52 -1.10
C TYR A 50 18.43 -1.01 -1.10
N ASP A 51 18.28 -1.62 0.07
CA ASP A 51 17.85 -3.03 0.15
C ASP A 51 16.43 -3.16 -0.41
N MET A 52 16.13 -4.27 -1.08
CA MET A 52 14.81 -4.50 -1.70
C MET A 52 13.67 -4.42 -0.67
N THR A 53 13.88 -4.97 0.53
CA THR A 53 12.87 -4.94 1.61
C THR A 53 12.69 -3.54 2.14
N GLU A 54 13.79 -2.79 2.33
CA GLU A 54 13.75 -1.38 2.74
C GLU A 54 12.98 -0.55 1.70
N TYR A 55 13.27 -0.74 0.41
CA TYR A 55 12.62 -0.01 -0.66
C TYR A 55 11.10 -0.25 -0.70
N ILE A 56 10.66 -1.52 -0.65
CA ILE A 56 9.23 -1.87 -0.61
C ILE A 56 8.56 -1.26 0.64
N ALA A 57 9.19 -1.36 1.81
CA ALA A 57 8.64 -0.78 3.03
C ALA A 57 8.53 0.75 2.97
N LEU A 58 9.45 1.43 2.29
CA LEU A 58 9.37 2.88 2.05
C LEU A 58 8.26 3.22 1.05
N LEU A 59 8.10 2.45 -0.03
CA LEU A 59 7.00 2.64 -0.99
C LEU A 59 5.63 2.53 -0.31
N ILE A 60 5.43 1.57 0.57
CA ILE A 60 4.17 1.41 1.33
C ILE A 60 3.88 2.67 2.16
N ARG A 61 4.90 3.21 2.86
CA ARG A 61 4.73 4.43 3.67
C ARG A 61 4.44 5.67 2.82
N GLN A 62 5.14 5.80 1.69
CA GLN A 62 4.90 6.89 0.74
C GLN A 62 3.49 6.80 0.17
N ASP A 63 3.02 5.61 -0.17
CA ASP A 63 1.69 5.40 -0.71
C ASP A 63 0.59 5.70 0.31
N ASP A 64 0.72 5.19 1.54
CA ASP A 64 -0.19 5.52 2.65
C ASP A 64 -0.26 7.03 2.89
N ALA A 65 0.88 7.72 2.92
CA ALA A 65 0.91 9.18 3.06
C ALA A 65 0.20 9.90 1.90
N ARG A 66 0.44 9.47 0.65
CA ARG A 66 -0.26 10.02 -0.54
C ARG A 66 -1.77 9.81 -0.44
N MET A 67 -2.20 8.60 -0.08
CA MET A 67 -3.61 8.24 0.04
C MET A 67 -4.31 9.02 1.16
N ARG A 68 -3.70 9.12 2.34
CA ARG A 68 -4.21 9.93 3.46
C ARG A 68 -4.38 11.39 3.09
N ASN A 69 -3.38 11.97 2.44
CA ASN A 69 -3.45 13.35 1.97
C ASN A 69 -4.58 13.54 0.96
N ARG A 70 -4.78 12.58 0.06
CA ARG A 70 -5.87 12.63 -0.92
C ARG A 70 -7.25 12.55 -0.27
N ILE A 71 -7.44 11.65 0.69
CA ILE A 71 -8.66 11.56 1.49
C ILE A 71 -8.90 12.88 2.26
N LYS A 72 -7.86 13.45 2.87
CA LYS A 72 -7.96 14.72 3.59
C LYS A 72 -8.47 15.85 2.69
N ARG A 73 -8.00 15.94 1.44
CA ARG A 73 -8.45 16.95 0.47
C ARG A 73 -9.93 16.83 0.10
N ILE A 74 -10.43 15.61 -0.08
CA ILE A 74 -11.83 15.41 -0.50
C ILE A 74 -12.83 15.48 0.65
N ARG A 75 -12.40 15.35 1.91
CA ARG A 75 -13.29 15.42 3.09
C ARG A 75 -14.03 16.74 3.23
N ALA A 76 -13.49 17.83 2.65
CA ALA A 76 -14.17 19.12 2.60
C ALA A 76 -15.30 19.16 1.54
N SER A 77 -15.28 18.25 0.57
CA SER A 77 -16.25 18.15 -0.51
C SER A 77 -17.39 17.20 -0.14
N LYS A 78 -18.54 17.42 -0.77
CA LYS A 78 -19.75 16.60 -0.62
C LYS A 78 -20.09 15.90 -1.93
N CYS A 79 -20.79 14.78 -1.85
CA CYS A 79 -21.38 14.14 -3.01
C CYS A 79 -22.47 15.06 -3.59
N THR A 80 -22.45 15.30 -4.89
CA THR A 80 -23.44 16.16 -5.56
C THR A 80 -24.86 15.58 -5.53
N LYS A 81 -25.02 14.27 -5.29
CA LYS A 81 -26.31 13.59 -5.29
C LYS A 81 -26.93 13.42 -3.90
N CYS A 82 -26.19 12.87 -2.94
CA CYS A 82 -26.71 12.69 -1.57
C CYS A 82 -26.34 13.84 -0.62
N GLY A 83 -25.40 14.73 -0.98
CA GLY A 83 -24.96 15.82 -0.10
C GLY A 83 -24.04 15.39 1.05
N ASP A 84 -23.75 14.09 1.18
CA ASP A 84 -22.87 13.57 2.24
C ASP A 84 -21.40 13.90 1.99
N ALA A 85 -20.62 14.02 3.07
CA ALA A 85 -19.19 14.27 3.00
C ALA A 85 -18.44 13.09 2.37
N LEU A 86 -17.54 13.39 1.43
CA LEU A 86 -16.73 12.38 0.76
C LEU A 86 -15.60 11.84 1.66
N PRO A 87 -15.14 10.59 1.48
CA PRO A 87 -15.70 9.56 0.59
C PRO A 87 -16.95 8.91 1.20
N VAL A 88 -18.02 8.85 0.42
CA VAL A 88 -19.29 8.22 0.83
C VAL A 88 -19.25 6.73 0.45
N LYS A 89 -19.74 5.87 1.35
CA LYS A 89 -19.78 4.40 1.15
C LYS A 89 -21.03 3.94 0.40
N SER A 90 -22.17 4.60 0.62
CA SER A 90 -23.46 4.29 -0.01
C SER A 90 -24.17 5.58 -0.40
N CYS A 91 -24.82 5.60 -1.57
CA CYS A 91 -25.56 6.75 -2.05
C CYS A 91 -26.86 6.27 -2.69
N ILE A 92 -27.97 6.94 -2.40
CA ILE A 92 -29.30 6.64 -2.97
C ILE A 92 -29.32 6.71 -4.51
N MET A 93 -28.44 7.53 -5.11
CA MET A 93 -28.30 7.69 -6.55
C MET A 93 -27.08 6.92 -7.09
N SER A 94 -26.74 5.78 -6.50
CA SER A 94 -25.69 4.90 -7.02
C SER A 94 -26.04 4.43 -8.43
N GLY A 95 -25.21 4.81 -9.41
CA GLY A 95 -25.45 4.55 -10.84
C GLY A 95 -25.41 5.84 -11.67
N ASP A 96 -25.63 6.99 -11.05
CA ASP A 96 -25.50 8.28 -11.71
C ASP A 96 -24.02 8.64 -11.94
N SER A 97 -23.72 9.20 -13.11
CA SER A 97 -22.36 9.58 -13.52
C SER A 97 -21.68 10.59 -12.58
N GLN A 98 -22.47 11.45 -11.92
CA GLN A 98 -22.00 12.46 -10.97
C GLN A 98 -21.89 11.92 -9.53
N CYS A 99 -22.34 10.68 -9.28
CA CYS A 99 -22.27 10.07 -7.95
C CYS A 99 -20.84 9.62 -7.61
N TRP A 100 -20.38 9.97 -6.40
CA TRP A 100 -19.06 9.57 -5.91
C TRP A 100 -18.85 8.05 -5.89
N VAL A 101 -19.88 7.30 -5.47
CA VAL A 101 -19.82 5.83 -5.38
C VAL A 101 -19.68 5.20 -6.77
N THR A 102 -20.12 5.88 -7.83
CA THR A 102 -20.07 5.37 -9.20
C THR A 102 -18.76 5.69 -9.89
N THR A 103 -18.28 6.94 -9.80
CA THR A 103 -17.11 7.41 -10.56
C THR A 103 -15.98 7.97 -9.71
N GLY A 104 -16.29 8.48 -8.51
CA GLY A 104 -15.34 9.19 -7.65
C GLY A 104 -14.18 8.33 -7.14
N TRP A 105 -14.49 7.13 -6.66
CA TRP A 105 -13.48 6.19 -6.13
C TRP A 105 -12.49 5.70 -7.19
N LYS A 106 -12.89 5.66 -8.47
CA LYS A 106 -12.03 5.20 -9.58
C LYS A 106 -10.74 6.02 -9.68
N LYS A 107 -10.81 7.30 -9.30
CA LYS A 107 -9.64 8.17 -9.27
C LYS A 107 -8.57 7.69 -8.27
N PHE A 108 -8.94 6.88 -7.28
CA PHE A 108 -8.10 6.44 -6.16
C PHE A 108 -7.50 5.04 -6.37
N ILE A 109 -7.83 4.35 -7.46
CA ILE A 109 -7.27 3.04 -7.80
C ILE A 109 -5.82 3.22 -8.30
N LEU A 110 -4.95 2.29 -7.93
CA LEU A 110 -3.61 2.18 -8.53
C LEU A 110 -3.73 1.62 -9.95
N THR A 111 -3.11 2.32 -10.90
CA THR A 111 -3.01 1.90 -12.31
C THR A 111 -1.53 1.83 -12.68
N VAL A 112 -1.17 0.89 -13.56
CA VAL A 112 0.19 0.69 -14.08
C VAL A 112 0.31 1.40 -15.42
#